data_AF-A0A8K0P636-F1
#
_entry.id   AF-A0A8K0P636-F1
#
_cell.length_a   1.000
_cell.length_b   1.000
_cell.length_c   1.000
_cell.angle_alpha   90.00
_cell.angle_beta   90.00
_cell.angle_gamma   90.00
#
_symmetry.space_group_name_H-M   'P 1'
#
loop_
_entity.id
_entity.type
_entity.pdbx_description
1 polymer ?
#
loop_
_entity_poly.entity_id
_entity_poly.type
_entity_poly.pdbx_seq_one_letter_code
_entity_poly.pdbx_strand_id
1 'polypeptide(L)'
;MLRPTYIRGSPENLLYPTDSFGKRCGVDEGVRDKPFLLFFDLTRCAQPALIHTGCPTPQICVEECPAEDFSSFIYIENLGMWDKAKVQKQLVCTYGYDKSRVNNPNDLKDAVIKKECAPWYLKSQSILLLLNTYLEGGGTNEA
;
A
#
# COMPACT_ATOMS: atom_id res chain seq x y z
N MET A 1 -15.76 -28.26 7.67
CA MET A 1 -14.94 -27.76 8.79
C MET A 1 -14.81 -26.26 8.64
N LEU A 2 -15.63 -25.51 9.37
CA LEU A 2 -15.66 -24.05 9.34
C LEU A 2 -14.67 -23.55 10.41
N ARG A 3 -13.68 -22.74 10.01
CA ARG A 3 -12.90 -21.94 10.95
C ARG A 3 -13.48 -20.52 10.94
N PRO A 4 -14.32 -20.14 11.91
CA PRO A 4 -14.75 -18.76 12.06
C PRO A 4 -13.62 -18.01 12.76
N THR A 5 -12.56 -17.70 12.03
CA THR A 5 -11.50 -16.83 12.55
C THR A 5 -11.85 -15.40 12.19
N TYR A 6 -12.21 -14.65 13.23
CA TYR A 6 -11.96 -13.22 13.37
C TYR A 6 -13.12 -12.24 13.06
N ILE A 7 -14.16 -12.26 13.91
CA ILE A 7 -15.03 -11.08 14.16
C ILE A 7 -14.59 -10.33 15.45
N ARG A 8 -13.41 -10.66 16.00
CA ARG A 8 -12.88 -10.00 17.20
C ARG A 8 -11.56 -9.35 16.83
N GLY A 9 -11.57 -8.03 16.63
CA GLY A 9 -10.36 -7.23 16.48
C GLY A 9 -9.42 -7.38 17.68
N SER A 10 -8.60 -8.41 17.66
CA SER A 10 -7.34 -8.43 18.39
C SER A 10 -6.51 -7.20 17.99
N PRO A 11 -6.05 -6.40 18.96
CA PRO A 11 -5.17 -5.27 18.71
C PRO A 11 -3.94 -5.66 17.89
N GLU A 12 -3.51 -6.93 17.94
CA GLU A 12 -2.35 -7.41 17.20
C GLU A 12 -2.51 -7.29 15.67
N ASN A 13 -3.72 -7.45 15.11
CA ASN A 13 -3.95 -7.27 13.68
C ASN A 13 -4.05 -5.78 13.30
N LEU A 14 -4.33 -4.90 14.27
CA LEU A 14 -4.20 -3.46 14.08
C LEU A 14 -2.72 -3.04 14.07
N LEU A 15 -1.90 -3.70 14.89
CA LEU A 15 -0.46 -3.46 14.99
C LEU A 15 0.31 -4.05 13.80
N TYR A 16 -0.10 -5.22 13.31
CA TYR A 16 0.57 -5.93 12.21
C TYR A 16 -0.44 -6.27 11.11
N PRO A 17 -0.65 -5.36 10.14
CA PRO A 17 -1.55 -5.63 9.05
C PRO A 17 -1.05 -6.83 8.22
N THR A 18 -1.98 -7.59 7.65
CA THR A 18 -1.67 -8.78 6.84
C THR A 18 -1.88 -8.46 5.36
N ASP A 19 -0.95 -8.86 4.50
CA ASP A 19 -1.05 -8.64 3.06
C ASP A 19 -1.93 -9.68 2.33
N SER A 20 -2.13 -9.53 1.01
CA SER A 20 -2.93 -10.49 0.20
C SER A 20 -2.32 -11.88 0.12
N PHE A 21 -1.05 -12.05 0.49
CA PHE A 21 -0.33 -13.32 0.49
C PHE A 21 -0.32 -13.96 1.88
N GLY A 22 -1.03 -13.37 2.85
CA GLY A 22 -1.14 -13.88 4.22
C GLY A 22 0.07 -13.56 5.10
N LYS A 23 0.98 -12.66 4.67
CA LYS A 23 2.12 -12.24 5.49
C LYS A 23 1.77 -11.07 6.38
N ARG A 24 2.16 -11.14 7.64
CA ARG A 24 2.08 -10.02 8.59
C ARG A 24 3.26 -9.07 8.38
N CYS A 25 2.94 -7.86 7.98
CA CYS A 25 3.90 -6.79 7.73
C CYS A 25 4.72 -6.50 8.99
N GLY A 26 6.05 -6.46 8.87
CA GLY A 26 6.97 -6.22 9.98
C GLY A 26 7.29 -7.44 10.86
N VAL A 27 6.71 -8.62 10.60
CA VAL A 27 6.86 -9.81 11.46
C VAL A 27 7.34 -11.05 10.70
N ASP A 28 6.64 -11.39 9.63
CA ASP A 28 6.89 -12.64 8.91
C ASP A 28 8.09 -12.50 7.95
N GLU A 29 8.68 -13.65 7.58
CA GLU A 29 9.88 -13.67 6.75
C GLU A 29 9.67 -13.07 5.35
N GLY A 30 10.65 -12.27 4.91
CA GLY A 30 10.61 -11.53 3.65
C GLY A 30 9.78 -10.24 3.68
N VAL A 31 9.17 -9.88 4.81
CA VAL A 31 8.47 -8.59 5.02
C VAL A 31 8.77 -7.96 6.38
N ARG A 32 9.84 -8.38 7.06
CA ARG A 32 10.23 -7.84 8.40
C ARG A 32 10.63 -6.37 8.34
N ASP A 33 11.24 -5.96 7.24
CA ASP A 33 11.60 -4.58 6.89
C ASP A 33 10.42 -3.78 6.32
N LYS A 34 9.23 -4.40 6.18
CA LYS A 34 8.06 -3.81 5.53
C LYS A 34 6.88 -3.77 6.50
N PRO A 35 6.85 -2.85 7.47
CA PRO A 35 5.84 -2.84 8.53
C PRO A 35 4.49 -2.26 8.08
N PHE A 36 4.42 -1.57 6.95
CA PHE A 36 3.20 -0.89 6.50
C PHE A 36 2.49 -1.68 5.41
N LEU A 37 1.17 -1.50 5.31
CA LEU A 37 0.34 -2.15 4.29
C LEU A 37 -0.17 -1.11 3.29
N LEU A 38 0.04 -1.36 1.99
CA LEU A 38 -0.48 -0.54 0.90
C LEU A 38 -1.56 -1.31 0.12
N PHE A 39 -2.70 -0.66 -0.10
CA PHE A 39 -3.80 -1.17 -0.94
C PHE A 39 -3.65 -0.65 -2.36
N PHE A 40 -3.78 -1.53 -3.36
CA PHE A 40 -3.73 -1.11 -4.77
C PHE A 40 -4.95 -0.28 -5.18
N ASP A 41 -6.07 -0.43 -4.46
CA ASP A 41 -7.27 0.38 -4.66
C ASP A 41 -8.04 0.50 -3.35
N LEU A 42 -7.78 1.58 -2.61
CA LEU A 42 -8.40 1.83 -1.31
C LEU A 42 -9.93 1.98 -1.40
N THR A 43 -10.47 2.42 -2.56
CA THR A 43 -11.92 2.63 -2.73
C THR A 43 -12.69 1.31 -2.70
N ARG A 44 -12.03 0.19 -2.97
CA ARG A 44 -12.63 -1.14 -2.85
C ARG A 44 -12.92 -1.54 -1.42
N CYS A 45 -12.35 -0.86 -0.43
CA CYS A 45 -12.49 -1.24 0.98
C CYS A 45 -13.72 -0.62 1.66
N ALA A 46 -14.41 0.33 1.02
CA ALA A 46 -15.50 1.09 1.62
C ALA A 46 -16.90 0.44 1.51
N GLN A 47 -16.98 -0.86 1.17
CA GLN A 47 -18.27 -1.53 0.97
C GLN A 47 -18.71 -2.28 2.24
N PRO A 48 -19.94 -2.05 2.76
CA PRO A 48 -20.42 -2.70 3.99
C PRO A 48 -20.41 -4.24 3.95
N ALA A 49 -20.54 -4.84 2.76
CA ALA A 49 -20.53 -6.30 2.59
C ALA A 49 -19.16 -6.95 2.86
N LEU A 50 -18.08 -6.15 2.93
CA LEU A 50 -16.70 -6.65 3.01
C LEU A 50 -16.20 -6.89 4.43
N ILE A 51 -17.03 -6.62 5.45
CA ILE A 51 -16.69 -6.81 6.86
C ILE A 51 -16.22 -8.25 7.14
N HIS A 52 -16.73 -9.24 6.40
CA HIS A 52 -16.38 -10.65 6.57
C HIS A 52 -15.27 -11.15 5.64
N THR A 53 -15.06 -10.50 4.49
CA THR A 53 -14.14 -10.99 3.45
C THR A 53 -12.86 -10.19 3.33
N GLY A 54 -12.78 -9.04 4.00
CA GLY A 54 -11.70 -8.07 3.81
C GLY A 54 -11.81 -7.30 2.50
N CYS A 55 -10.83 -6.45 2.22
CA CYS A 55 -10.83 -5.60 1.03
C CYS A 55 -10.45 -6.40 -0.24
N PRO A 56 -11.27 -6.39 -1.31
CA PRO A 56 -11.04 -7.21 -2.51
C PRO A 56 -10.08 -6.54 -3.49
N THR A 57 -8.92 -6.11 -3.00
CA THR A 57 -7.86 -5.49 -3.79
C THR A 57 -6.51 -6.10 -3.36
N PRO A 58 -5.53 -6.24 -4.27
CA PRO A 58 -4.19 -6.59 -3.85
C PRO A 58 -3.68 -5.58 -2.82
N GLN A 59 -3.12 -6.11 -1.74
CA GLN A 59 -2.48 -5.35 -0.70
C GLN A 59 -1.13 -5.98 -0.40
N ILE A 60 -0.08 -5.17 -0.25
CA ILE A 60 1.30 -5.63 -0.05
C ILE A 60 1.96 -4.89 1.10
N CYS A 61 2.92 -5.52 1.74
CA CYS A 61 3.77 -4.87 2.72
C CYS A 61 4.78 -3.95 2.04
N VAL A 62 4.95 -2.73 2.56
CA VAL A 62 5.92 -1.73 2.11
C VAL A 62 6.78 -1.24 3.27
N GLU A 63 8.00 -0.83 2.95
CA GLU A 63 8.99 -0.30 3.92
C GLU A 63 8.59 1.09 4.42
N GLU A 64 8.09 1.94 3.51
CA GLU A 64 7.62 3.29 3.81
C GLU A 64 6.28 3.56 3.13
N CYS A 65 5.46 4.41 3.75
CA CYS A 65 4.28 4.95 3.10
C CYS A 65 4.68 5.87 1.93
N PRO A 66 3.93 5.91 0.82
CA PRO A 66 4.23 6.80 -0.29
C PRO A 66 4.34 8.27 0.14
N ALA A 67 5.45 8.91 -0.25
CA ALA A 67 5.68 10.34 0.02
C ALA A 67 4.96 11.27 -0.96
N GLU A 68 4.48 10.74 -2.08
CA GLU A 68 3.80 11.46 -3.16
C GLU A 68 2.61 10.66 -3.67
N ASP A 69 1.64 11.35 -4.26
CA ASP A 69 0.56 10.71 -5.00
C ASP A 69 1.08 10.10 -6.29
N PHE A 70 0.47 8.98 -6.70
CA PHE A 70 0.77 8.35 -7.99
C PHE A 70 -0.52 7.92 -8.65
N SER A 71 -0.58 8.09 -9.96
CA SER A 71 -1.64 7.55 -10.81
C SER A 71 -1.06 7.16 -12.16
N SER A 72 -1.16 5.87 -12.50
CA SER A 72 -0.73 5.35 -13.80
C SER A 72 -1.53 5.97 -14.95
N PHE A 73 -2.76 6.42 -14.68
CA PHE A 73 -3.65 7.04 -15.66
C PHE A 73 -3.01 8.25 -16.35
N ILE A 74 -2.28 9.09 -15.60
CA ILE A 74 -1.61 10.28 -16.13
C ILE A 74 -0.61 9.91 -17.24
N TYR A 75 0.09 8.79 -17.09
CA TYR A 75 1.08 8.33 -18.07
C TYR A 75 0.44 7.53 -19.21
N ILE A 76 -0.56 6.69 -18.91
CA ILE A 76 -1.26 5.85 -19.90
C ILE A 76 -2.04 6.70 -20.90
N GLU A 77 -2.69 7.77 -20.43
CA GLU A 77 -3.46 8.70 -21.27
C GLU A 77 -2.61 9.86 -21.83
N ASN A 78 -1.28 9.79 -21.68
CA ASN A 78 -0.35 10.80 -22.17
C ASN A 78 -0.66 12.24 -21.65
N LEU A 79 -1.14 12.33 -20.41
CA LEU A 79 -1.42 13.60 -19.72
C LEU A 79 -0.19 14.13 -18.95
N GLY A 80 0.81 13.30 -18.74
CA GLY A 80 2.08 13.64 -18.13
C GLY A 80 3.28 13.23 -18.97
N MET A 81 4.43 13.86 -18.70
CA MET A 81 5.69 13.51 -19.36
C MET A 81 6.17 12.13 -18.90
N TRP A 82 6.47 11.25 -19.86
CA TRP A 82 7.05 9.95 -19.56
C TRP A 82 8.51 10.10 -19.10
N ASP A 83 8.74 9.80 -17.83
CA ASP A 83 10.07 9.62 -17.25
C ASP A 83 10.15 8.20 -16.69
N LYS A 84 10.83 7.32 -17.43
CA LYS A 84 11.00 5.91 -17.08
C LYS A 84 11.56 5.75 -15.66
N ALA A 85 12.62 6.49 -15.31
CA ALA A 85 13.29 6.32 -14.03
C ALA A 85 12.38 6.74 -12.88
N LYS A 86 11.66 7.86 -13.05
CA LYS A 86 10.67 8.33 -12.07
C LYS A 86 9.53 7.35 -11.90
N VAL A 87 8.92 6.89 -13.00
CA VAL A 87 7.80 5.94 -12.96
C VAL A 87 8.21 4.63 -12.29
N GLN A 88 9.35 4.05 -12.70
CA GLN A 88 9.85 2.80 -12.11
C GLN A 88 10.14 2.91 -10.62
N LYS A 89 10.62 4.08 -10.15
CA LYS A 89 10.86 4.34 -8.73
C LYS A 89 9.54 4.42 -7.95
N GLN A 90 8.54 5.10 -8.50
CA GLN A 90 7.24 5.29 -7.85
C GLN A 90 6.42 3.99 -7.83
N LEU A 91 6.52 3.13 -8.84
CA LEU A 91 5.73 1.90 -8.93
C LEU A 91 5.75 1.05 -7.64
N VAL A 92 4.57 0.70 -7.17
CA VAL A 92 4.38 -0.30 -6.11
C VAL A 92 3.77 -1.54 -6.75
N CYS A 93 4.46 -2.67 -6.65
CA CYS A 93 4.11 -3.91 -7.35
C CYS A 93 4.16 -5.12 -6.42
N THR A 94 3.46 -6.17 -6.81
CA THR A 94 3.46 -7.47 -6.15
C THR A 94 4.86 -8.05 -6.02
N TYR A 95 5.06 -8.95 -5.04
CA TYR A 95 6.36 -9.57 -4.81
C TYR A 95 6.85 -10.33 -6.04
N GLY A 96 8.12 -10.13 -6.39
CA GLY A 96 8.75 -10.79 -7.56
C GLY A 96 8.50 -10.09 -8.89
N TYR A 97 7.66 -9.05 -8.95
CA TYR A 97 7.52 -8.26 -10.17
C TYR A 97 8.76 -7.39 -10.41
N ASP A 98 9.41 -7.57 -11.57
CA ASP A 98 10.53 -6.75 -11.98
C ASP A 98 10.06 -5.42 -12.60
N LYS A 99 10.22 -4.34 -11.84
CA LYS A 99 9.87 -2.98 -12.27
C LYS A 99 10.65 -2.53 -13.51
N SER A 100 11.82 -3.13 -13.79
CA SER A 100 12.63 -2.80 -14.98
C SER A 100 11.91 -3.12 -16.30
N ARG A 101 10.92 -4.02 -16.26
CA ARG A 101 10.07 -4.39 -17.40
C ARG A 101 9.15 -3.26 -17.87
N VAL A 102 8.90 -2.26 -17.02
CA VAL A 102 8.06 -1.11 -17.36
C VAL A 102 8.88 -0.04 -18.07
N ASN A 103 8.98 -0.11 -19.39
CA ASN A 103 9.82 0.78 -20.21
C ASN A 103 9.03 1.88 -20.93
N ASN A 104 7.74 1.66 -21.14
CA ASN A 104 6.84 2.58 -21.82
C ASN A 104 5.42 2.54 -21.18
N PRO A 105 4.51 3.47 -21.54
CA PRO A 105 3.15 3.49 -21.01
C PRO A 105 2.31 2.23 -21.26
N ASN A 106 2.56 1.48 -22.34
CA ASN A 106 1.85 0.22 -22.59
C ASN A 106 2.30 -0.87 -21.61
N ASP A 107 3.59 -0.97 -21.30
CA ASP A 107 4.09 -1.90 -20.28
C ASP A 107 3.49 -1.57 -18.89
N LEU A 108 3.36 -0.28 -18.58
CA LEU A 108 2.70 0.20 -17.36
C LEU A 108 1.22 -0.20 -17.33
N LYS A 109 0.51 0.02 -18.44
CA LYS A 109 -0.89 -0.38 -18.59
C LYS A 109 -1.08 -1.88 -18.39
N ASP A 110 -0.21 -2.67 -18.98
CA ASP A 110 -0.21 -4.13 -18.85
C ASP A 110 -0.02 -4.57 -17.39
N ALA A 111 0.98 -4.02 -16.71
CA ALA A 111 1.27 -4.34 -15.31
C ALA A 111 0.08 -4.01 -14.38
N VAL A 112 -0.59 -2.89 -14.64
CA VAL A 112 -1.76 -2.45 -13.86
C VAL A 112 -2.98 -3.30 -14.15
N ILE A 113 -3.29 -3.59 -15.42
CA ILE A 113 -4.45 -4.43 -15.81
C ILE A 113 -4.30 -5.85 -15.26
N LYS A 114 -3.08 -6.40 -15.28
CA LYS A 114 -2.75 -7.72 -14.73
C LYS A 114 -2.73 -7.73 -13.19
N LYS A 115 -2.97 -6.59 -12.54
CA LYS A 115 -2.90 -6.39 -11.08
C LYS A 115 -1.53 -6.73 -10.48
N GLU A 116 -0.49 -6.63 -11.30
CA GLU A 116 0.90 -6.83 -10.87
C GLU A 116 1.44 -5.57 -10.19
N CYS A 117 0.95 -4.39 -10.56
CA CYS A 117 1.28 -3.10 -9.95
C CYS A 117 0.04 -2.28 -9.59
N ALA A 118 0.18 -1.44 -8.57
CA ALA A 118 -0.87 -0.53 -8.13
C ALA A 118 -1.20 0.50 -9.22
N PRO A 119 -2.48 0.66 -9.62
CA PRO A 119 -2.88 1.69 -10.57
C PRO A 119 -2.66 3.10 -10.02
N TRP A 120 -2.87 3.28 -8.71
CA TRP A 120 -2.73 4.56 -8.04
C TRP A 120 -2.57 4.34 -6.54
N TYR A 121 -2.09 5.37 -5.84
CA TYR A 121 -2.10 5.45 -4.38
C TYR A 121 -1.95 6.92 -3.96
N LEU A 122 -2.31 7.21 -2.72
CA LEU A 122 -2.19 8.55 -2.14
C LEU A 122 -0.95 8.65 -1.27
N LYS A 123 -0.38 9.84 -1.23
CA LYS A 123 0.57 10.25 -0.21
C LYS A 123 -0.02 9.96 1.16
N SER A 124 0.76 9.28 1.99
CA SER A 124 0.33 8.89 3.33
C SER A 124 1.51 8.85 4.29
N GLN A 125 1.20 8.82 5.58
CA GLN A 125 2.19 8.70 6.65
C GLN A 125 1.71 7.65 7.65
N SER A 126 2.67 7.02 8.31
CA SER A 126 2.37 6.13 9.43
C SER A 126 1.72 6.91 10.57
N ILE A 127 0.61 6.39 11.10
CA ILE A 127 -0.04 6.97 12.27
C ILE A 127 0.86 6.92 13.51
N LEU A 128 1.77 5.94 13.59
CA LEU A 128 2.74 5.85 14.70
C LEU A 128 3.71 7.03 14.68
N LEU A 129 4.15 7.47 13.49
CA LEU A 129 4.99 8.66 13.36
C LEU A 129 4.21 9.92 13.78
N LEU A 130 2.96 10.04 13.34
CA LEU A 130 2.11 11.18 13.73
C LEU A 130 1.90 11.25 15.24
N LEU A 131 1.65 10.11 15.89
CA LEU A 131 1.49 10.04 17.35
C LEU A 131 2.79 10.45 18.07
N ASN A 132 3.95 10.00 17.62
CA ASN A 132 5.23 10.41 18.20
C ASN A 132 5.45 11.92 18.05
N THR A 133 5.19 12.50 16.86
CA THR A 133 5.30 13.95 16.67
C THR A 133 4.31 14.75 17.52
N TYR A 134 3.10 14.22 17.76
CA TYR A 134 2.11 14.86 18.63
C TYR A 134 2.54 14.81 20.10
N LEU A 135 3.09 13.69 20.56
CA LEU A 135 3.59 13.53 21.93
C LEU A 135 4.84 14.38 22.19
N GLU A 136 5.73 14.53 21.21
CA GLU A 136 6.93 15.37 21.30
C GLU A 136 6.62 16.87 21.12
N GLY A 137 5.58 17.22 20.36
CA GLY A 137 5.17 18.60 20.10
C GLY A 137 4.21 19.21 21.15
N GLY A 138 3.74 18.43 22.11
CA GLY A 138 2.81 18.88 23.17
C GLY A 138 3.46 19.62 24.35
N GLY A 139 4.74 19.99 24.26
CA GLY A 139 5.51 20.48 25.40
C GLY A 139 6.41 21.67 25.09
N THR A 140 5.88 22.80 24.59
CA THR A 140 6.48 24.13 24.81
C THR A 140 5.47 25.26 24.59
N ASN A 141 5.41 26.17 25.57
CA ASN A 141 4.85 27.53 25.59
C ASN A 141 3.50 27.75 26.31
N GLU A 142 3.50 27.52 27.62
CA GLU A 142 2.92 28.49 28.57
C GLU A 142 4.08 29.14 29.35
N ALA A 143 4.47 30.34 28.93
CA ALA A 143 5.19 31.34 29.73
C ALA A 143 4.92 32.73 29.13
#